data_AF-W7E345-F1
#
_entry.id   AF-W7E345-F1
#
_cell.length_a   1.000
_cell.length_b   1.000
_cell.length_c   1.000
_cell.angle_alpha   90.00
_cell.angle_beta   90.00
_cell.angle_gamma   90.00
#
_symmetry.space_group_name_H-M   'P 1'
#
loop_
_entity.id
_entity.type
_entity.pdbx_description
1 polymer ?
#
loop_
_entity_poly.entity_id
_entity_poly.type
_entity_poly.pdbx_seq_one_letter_code
_entity_poly.pdbx_strand_id
1 'polypeptide(L)'
;MSAFRVALITGGASGMGLAVAEGLLARKGWHVYLLDRNAKAFENLDPEVKAATNFRNVHVADYDSLAAVFKDIYISKGRINFVFANAGIGGALDFYETKDGIDPPPKPDTSAIDVNLNGVCYTTYLAAHYFKLQKLEDASVVITASDAALYPTVFAPLYTAAKHGLIGFLRAISPVMITHKIRVNVICPGVVPTPILPPELLKIWPEEIRTPVSTVVNAVLALVDGRDMTDAVGTKVSADKLYGQTVELSVDKMYFRSQPDYCDEACKRAAAAVNSFTGATSL
;
A
#
# COMPACT_ATOMS: atom_id res chain seq x y z
N MET A 1 -25.27 17.15 9.15
CA MET A 1 -24.92 15.71 9.05
C MET A 1 -23.40 15.62 9.05
N SER A 2 -22.78 14.84 9.93
CA SER A 2 -21.34 14.56 9.78
C SER A 2 -21.16 13.87 8.42
N ALA A 3 -20.37 14.45 7.53
CA ALA A 3 -20.14 13.86 6.20
C ALA A 3 -19.53 12.47 6.38
N PHE A 4 -20.26 11.43 5.95
CA PHE A 4 -19.73 10.06 5.99
C PHE A 4 -18.60 9.90 4.98
N ARG A 5 -17.67 8.99 5.26
CA ARG A 5 -16.49 8.67 4.46
C ARG A 5 -16.45 7.19 4.16
N VAL A 6 -15.98 6.83 2.97
CA VAL A 6 -15.89 5.44 2.53
C VAL A 6 -14.43 5.04 2.37
N ALA A 7 -14.04 3.93 2.99
CA ALA A 7 -12.71 3.33 2.87
C ALA A 7 -12.80 1.96 2.18
N LEU A 8 -11.92 1.71 1.22
CA LEU A 8 -11.69 0.38 0.65
C LEU A 8 -10.30 -0.09 1.08
N ILE A 9 -10.21 -1.30 1.61
CA ILE A 9 -8.96 -1.89 2.09
C ILE A 9 -8.74 -3.22 1.39
N THR A 10 -7.71 -3.32 0.56
CA THR A 10 -7.33 -4.60 -0.04
C THR A 10 -6.47 -5.41 0.94
N GLY A 11 -6.66 -6.72 0.99
CA GLY A 11 -6.02 -7.55 2.04
C GLY A 11 -6.61 -7.24 3.42
N GLY A 12 -7.89 -6.85 3.47
CA GLY A 12 -8.54 -6.32 4.66
C GLY A 12 -9.02 -7.38 5.65
N ALA A 13 -8.98 -8.68 5.31
CA ALA A 13 -9.52 -9.73 6.17
C ALA A 13 -8.52 -10.24 7.24
N SER A 14 -7.30 -9.70 7.30
CA SER A 14 -6.31 -10.09 8.30
C SER A 14 -5.19 -9.04 8.48
N GLY A 15 -4.34 -9.26 9.49
CA GLY A 15 -3.07 -8.55 9.66
C GLY A 15 -3.20 -7.02 9.68
N MET A 16 -2.31 -6.35 8.94
CA MET A 16 -2.27 -4.89 8.88
C MET A 16 -3.55 -4.28 8.28
N GLY A 17 -4.13 -4.91 7.25
CA GLY A 17 -5.32 -4.41 6.59
C GLY A 17 -6.52 -4.38 7.52
N LEU A 18 -6.73 -5.46 8.27
CA LEU A 18 -7.79 -5.55 9.29
C LEU A 18 -7.57 -4.54 10.42
N ALA A 19 -6.35 -4.43 10.94
CA ALA A 19 -6.07 -3.49 12.03
C ALA A 19 -6.29 -2.02 11.63
N VAL A 20 -5.97 -1.66 10.38
CA VAL A 20 -6.31 -0.34 9.83
C VAL A 20 -7.82 -0.17 9.69
N ALA A 21 -8.55 -1.21 9.29
CA ALA A 21 -10.01 -1.19 9.22
C ALA A 21 -10.62 -0.88 10.60
N GLU A 22 -10.19 -1.59 11.64
CA GLU A 22 -10.61 -1.38 13.04
C GLU A 22 -10.27 0.05 13.51
N GLY A 23 -9.07 0.53 13.21
CA GLY A 23 -8.66 1.90 13.52
C GLY A 23 -9.53 2.98 12.83
N LEU A 24 -10.04 2.71 11.62
CA LEU A 24 -11.00 3.57 10.94
C LEU A 24 -12.40 3.45 11.54
N LEU A 25 -12.85 2.26 11.92
CA LEU A 25 -14.16 2.04 12.56
C LEU A 25 -14.25 2.72 13.93
N ALA A 26 -13.14 2.80 14.67
CA ALA A 26 -13.06 3.56 15.91
C ALA A 26 -13.29 5.08 15.71
N ARG A 27 -13.23 5.57 14.47
CA ARG A 27 -13.47 6.97 14.10
C ARG A 27 -14.89 7.16 13.57
N LYS A 28 -15.55 8.24 14.00
CA LYS A 28 -16.91 8.55 13.54
C LYS A 28 -16.99 8.75 12.02
N GLY A 29 -18.01 8.16 11.41
CA GLY A 29 -18.41 8.44 10.02
C GLY A 29 -17.72 7.59 8.94
N TRP A 30 -16.91 6.60 9.30
CA TRP A 30 -16.31 5.69 8.31
C TRP A 30 -17.21 4.50 8.00
N HIS A 31 -17.38 4.22 6.70
CA HIS A 31 -17.90 2.98 6.18
C HIS A 31 -16.75 2.22 5.53
N VAL A 32 -16.42 1.06 6.07
CA VAL A 32 -15.22 0.31 5.67
C VAL A 32 -15.60 -0.92 4.86
N TYR A 33 -14.96 -1.06 3.70
CA TYR A 33 -15.05 -2.21 2.82
C TYR A 33 -13.74 -3.01 2.85
N LEU A 34 -13.85 -4.30 3.15
CA LEU A 34 -12.75 -5.25 3.13
C LEU A 34 -12.78 -6.00 1.79
N LEU A 35 -11.75 -5.83 0.99
CA LEU A 35 -11.55 -6.51 -0.29
C LEU A 35 -10.48 -7.58 -0.10
N ASP A 36 -10.86 -8.85 -0.10
CA ASP A 36 -9.93 -9.95 0.13
C ASP A 36 -10.40 -11.22 -0.59
N ARG A 37 -9.47 -12.07 -1.01
CA ARG A 37 -9.80 -13.38 -1.58
C ARG A 37 -10.15 -14.40 -0.50
N ASN A 38 -9.71 -14.19 0.74
CA ASN A 38 -9.89 -15.12 1.84
C ASN A 38 -11.22 -14.90 2.58
N ALA A 39 -12.32 -15.38 2.01
CA ALA A 39 -13.64 -15.32 2.65
C ALA A 39 -13.67 -16.01 4.02
N LYS A 40 -12.91 -17.10 4.20
CA LYS A 40 -12.83 -17.81 5.47
C LYS A 40 -12.22 -16.96 6.59
N ALA A 41 -11.18 -16.17 6.27
CA ALA A 41 -10.61 -15.22 7.23
C ALA A 41 -11.64 -14.17 7.65
N PHE A 42 -12.42 -13.65 6.69
CA PHE A 42 -13.51 -12.72 6.99
C PHE A 42 -14.58 -13.36 7.91
N GLU A 43 -14.99 -14.59 7.63
CA GLU A 43 -16.01 -15.26 8.45
C GLU A 43 -15.58 -15.50 9.90
N ASN A 44 -14.27 -15.67 10.11
CA ASN A 44 -13.65 -15.89 11.42
C ASN A 44 -13.29 -14.59 12.15
N LEU A 45 -13.59 -13.42 11.59
CA LEU A 45 -13.38 -12.15 12.29
C LEU A 45 -14.26 -12.05 13.54
N ASP A 46 -13.85 -11.16 14.45
CA ASP A 46 -14.69 -10.77 15.56
C ASP A 46 -16.10 -10.35 15.07
N PRO A 47 -17.18 -10.82 15.70
CA PRO A 47 -18.55 -10.53 15.25
C PRO A 47 -18.87 -9.04 15.13
N GLU A 48 -18.33 -8.19 16.00
CA GLU A 48 -18.58 -6.75 15.97
C GLU A 48 -17.88 -6.11 14.77
N VAL A 49 -16.63 -6.50 14.50
CA VAL A 49 -15.88 -6.04 13.32
C VAL A 49 -16.54 -6.52 12.03
N LYS A 50 -16.97 -7.78 12.00
CA LYS A 50 -17.68 -8.35 10.85
C LYS A 50 -18.99 -7.60 10.57
N ALA A 51 -19.76 -7.28 11.60
CA ALA A 51 -21.00 -6.51 11.47
C ALA A 51 -20.76 -5.03 11.07
N ALA A 52 -19.63 -4.45 11.48
CA ALA A 52 -19.27 -3.07 11.18
C ALA A 52 -18.61 -2.87 9.80
N THR A 53 -18.20 -3.95 9.13
CA THR A 53 -17.53 -3.91 7.82
C THR A 53 -18.39 -4.50 6.70
N ASN A 54 -18.04 -4.19 5.46
CA ASN A 54 -18.65 -4.78 4.27
C ASN A 54 -17.60 -5.60 3.51
N PHE A 55 -17.83 -6.89 3.31
CA PHE A 55 -16.87 -7.76 2.62
C PHE A 55 -17.15 -7.89 1.12
N ARG A 56 -16.07 -7.92 0.33
CA ARG A 56 -16.08 -8.23 -1.09
C ARG A 56 -15.01 -9.27 -1.37
N ASN A 57 -15.44 -10.46 -1.81
CA ASN A 57 -14.52 -11.52 -2.18
C ASN A 57 -13.89 -11.21 -3.54
N VAL A 58 -12.60 -10.85 -3.55
CA VAL A 58 -11.92 -10.42 -4.78
C VAL A 58 -10.44 -10.71 -4.73
N HIS A 59 -9.87 -11.12 -5.87
CA HIS A 59 -8.43 -11.26 -6.05
C HIS A 59 -7.88 -10.01 -6.71
N VAL A 60 -6.94 -9.30 -6.07
CA VAL A 60 -6.44 -8.01 -6.60
C VAL A 60 -5.69 -8.12 -7.93
N ALA A 61 -5.13 -9.29 -8.26
CA ALA A 61 -4.52 -9.53 -9.57
C ALA A 61 -5.55 -9.80 -10.70
N ASP A 62 -6.83 -9.98 -10.37
CA ASP A 62 -7.92 -10.03 -11.34
C ASP A 62 -8.50 -8.62 -11.49
N TYR A 63 -8.08 -7.94 -12.56
CA TYR A 63 -8.46 -6.55 -12.82
C TYR A 63 -9.97 -6.39 -13.00
N ASP A 64 -10.62 -7.28 -13.74
CA ASP A 64 -12.03 -7.13 -14.10
C ASP A 64 -12.93 -7.30 -12.88
N SER A 65 -12.63 -8.30 -12.03
CA SER A 65 -13.33 -8.50 -10.77
C SER A 65 -13.11 -7.33 -9.81
N LEU A 66 -11.87 -6.82 -9.71
CA LEU A 66 -11.56 -5.66 -8.89
C LEU A 66 -12.29 -4.40 -9.38
N ALA A 67 -12.32 -4.16 -10.69
CA ALA A 67 -13.01 -3.04 -11.29
C ALA A 67 -14.53 -3.10 -11.06
N ALA A 68 -15.14 -4.28 -11.17
CA ALA A 68 -16.55 -4.49 -10.85
C ALA A 68 -16.87 -4.14 -9.40
N VAL A 69 -16.04 -4.59 -8.45
CA VAL A 69 -16.22 -4.28 -7.02
C VAL A 69 -16.11 -2.78 -6.75
N PHE A 70 -15.12 -2.09 -7.32
CA PHE A 70 -14.98 -0.64 -7.17
C PHE A 70 -16.21 0.10 -7.73
N LYS A 71 -16.68 -0.31 -8.91
CA LYS A 71 -17.89 0.24 -9.54
C LYS A 71 -19.12 0.06 -8.66
N ASP A 72 -19.34 -1.13 -8.14
CA ASP A 72 -20.51 -1.45 -7.31
C ASP A 72 -20.51 -0.66 -6.01
N ILE A 73 -19.34 -0.54 -5.34
CA ILE A 73 -19.22 0.27 -4.13
C ILE A 73 -19.49 1.74 -4.45
N TYR A 74 -18.91 2.27 -5.52
CA TYR A 74 -19.14 3.65 -5.95
C TYR A 74 -20.61 3.92 -6.27
N ILE A 75 -21.30 3.03 -7.01
CA ILE A 75 -22.74 3.15 -7.29
C ILE A 75 -23.55 3.13 -5.98
N SER A 76 -23.21 2.25 -5.04
CA SER A 76 -23.98 2.08 -3.80
C SER A 76 -23.79 3.21 -2.78
N LYS A 77 -22.62 3.87 -2.76
CA LYS A 77 -22.28 4.91 -1.77
C LYS A 77 -22.17 6.31 -2.34
N GLY A 78 -22.03 6.44 -3.66
CA GLY A 78 -21.83 7.70 -4.38
C GLY A 78 -20.45 8.35 -4.15
N ARG A 79 -19.55 7.73 -3.37
CA ARG A 79 -18.22 8.27 -3.06
C ARG A 79 -17.26 7.20 -2.55
N ILE A 80 -15.96 7.43 -2.75
CA ILE A 80 -14.85 6.75 -2.10
C ILE A 80 -13.88 7.82 -1.55
N ASN A 81 -13.46 7.76 -0.30
CA ASN A 81 -12.56 8.77 0.30
C ASN A 81 -11.13 8.26 0.46
N PHE A 82 -11.00 6.99 0.82
CA PHE A 82 -9.72 6.39 1.15
C PHE A 82 -9.60 5.02 0.52
N VAL A 83 -8.44 4.73 -0.06
CA VAL A 83 -8.09 3.39 -0.50
C VAL A 83 -6.76 2.99 0.15
N PHE A 84 -6.77 1.90 0.89
CA PHE A 84 -5.56 1.25 1.38
C PHE A 84 -5.21 0.09 0.45
N ALA A 85 -4.28 0.32 -0.48
CA ALA A 85 -3.76 -0.68 -1.40
C ALA A 85 -2.71 -1.55 -0.68
N ASN A 86 -3.21 -2.49 0.13
CA ASN A 86 -2.43 -3.23 1.13
C ASN A 86 -2.27 -4.72 0.81
N ALA A 87 -3.14 -5.32 -0.01
CA ALA A 87 -3.06 -6.74 -0.35
C ALA A 87 -1.64 -7.13 -0.79
N GLY A 88 -1.13 -8.22 -0.22
CA GLY A 88 0.18 -8.74 -0.56
C GLY A 88 0.36 -10.19 -0.11
N ILE A 89 1.29 -10.87 -0.78
CA ILE A 89 1.74 -12.22 -0.44
C ILE A 89 3.26 -12.25 -0.27
N GLY A 90 3.75 -13.24 0.46
CA GLY A 90 5.19 -13.54 0.50
C GLY A 90 5.71 -13.93 -0.89
N GLY A 91 7.01 -13.81 -1.10
CA GLY A 91 7.66 -14.33 -2.30
C GLY A 91 7.96 -15.82 -2.20
N ALA A 92 8.03 -16.50 -3.34
CA ALA A 92 8.66 -17.80 -3.42
C ALA A 92 10.14 -17.70 -3.00
N LEU A 93 10.60 -18.71 -2.25
CA LEU A 93 11.94 -18.75 -1.64
C LEU A 93 12.91 -19.67 -2.40
N ASP A 94 12.46 -20.25 -3.51
CA ASP A 94 13.15 -21.29 -4.27
C ASP A 94 13.90 -20.75 -5.49
N PHE A 95 13.99 -19.42 -5.66
CA PHE A 95 14.58 -18.78 -6.83
C PHE A 95 16.04 -19.20 -7.10
N TYR A 96 16.79 -19.51 -6.03
CA TYR A 96 18.18 -19.94 -6.10
C TYR A 96 18.36 -21.45 -5.98
N GLU A 97 17.28 -22.22 -5.86
CA GLU A 97 17.38 -23.68 -5.78
C GLU A 97 17.88 -24.25 -7.10
N THR A 98 18.93 -25.07 -7.02
CA THR A 98 19.34 -25.91 -8.14
C THR A 98 18.39 -27.09 -8.24
N LYS A 99 17.85 -27.36 -9.42
CA LYS A 99 17.01 -28.52 -9.68
C LYS A 99 17.89 -29.65 -10.25
N ASP A 100 17.61 -30.89 -9.86
CA ASP A 100 18.32 -32.05 -10.37
C ASP A 100 18.03 -32.29 -11.86
N GLY A 101 19.03 -32.81 -12.58
CA GLY A 101 18.91 -33.16 -14.00
C GLY A 101 19.55 -32.14 -14.95
N ILE A 102 19.38 -32.36 -16.25
CA ILE A 102 19.89 -31.49 -17.33
C ILE A 102 18.78 -30.66 -17.99
N ASP A 103 17.53 -30.95 -17.66
CA ASP A 103 16.39 -30.24 -18.20
C ASP A 103 16.28 -28.84 -17.57
N PRO A 104 15.74 -27.84 -18.30
CA PRO A 104 15.50 -26.53 -17.73
C PRO A 104 14.60 -26.61 -16.49
N PRO A 105 14.85 -25.78 -15.45
CA PRO A 105 13.96 -25.73 -14.30
C PRO A 105 12.57 -25.21 -14.70
N PRO A 106 11.53 -25.49 -13.90
CA PRO A 106 10.21 -24.90 -14.09
C PRO A 106 10.29 -23.36 -14.12
N LYS A 107 9.32 -22.73 -14.81
CA LYS A 107 9.16 -21.28 -14.77
C LYS A 107 9.09 -20.80 -13.32
N PRO A 108 9.81 -19.72 -12.93
CA PRO A 108 9.73 -19.19 -11.58
C PRO A 108 8.31 -18.69 -11.26
N ASP A 109 7.90 -18.82 -10.00
CA ASP A 109 6.63 -18.28 -9.52
C ASP A 109 6.68 -16.75 -9.47
N THR A 110 5.89 -16.11 -10.34
CA THR A 110 5.78 -14.64 -10.44
C THR A 110 4.59 -14.07 -9.66
N SER A 111 3.89 -14.87 -8.86
CA SER A 111 2.70 -14.43 -8.12
C SER A 111 2.94 -13.20 -7.25
N ALA A 112 4.14 -13.04 -6.69
CA ALA A 112 4.53 -11.85 -5.94
C ALA A 112 4.50 -10.58 -6.80
N ILE A 113 4.90 -10.65 -8.08
CA ILE A 113 4.75 -9.52 -9.03
C ILE A 113 3.27 -9.25 -9.29
N ASP A 114 2.49 -10.29 -9.57
CA ASP A 114 1.08 -10.17 -9.94
C ASP A 114 0.24 -9.57 -8.81
N VAL A 115 0.46 -10.01 -7.57
CA VAL A 115 -0.30 -9.52 -6.41
C VAL A 115 0.29 -8.21 -5.87
N ASN A 116 1.60 -8.18 -5.57
CA ASN A 116 2.18 -7.09 -4.80
C ASN A 116 2.49 -5.86 -5.65
N LEU A 117 2.66 -6.00 -6.96
CA LEU A 117 2.88 -4.88 -7.88
C LEU A 117 1.65 -4.63 -8.74
N ASN A 118 1.26 -5.58 -9.60
CA ASN A 118 0.15 -5.35 -10.54
C ASN A 118 -1.16 -5.08 -9.80
N GLY A 119 -1.51 -5.88 -8.79
CA GLY A 119 -2.71 -5.67 -7.98
C GLY A 119 -2.76 -4.30 -7.28
N VAL A 120 -1.62 -3.80 -6.80
CA VAL A 120 -1.52 -2.46 -6.20
C VAL A 120 -1.67 -1.37 -7.26
N CYS A 121 -1.06 -1.53 -8.43
CA CYS A 121 -1.23 -0.63 -9.57
C CYS A 121 -2.70 -0.55 -9.99
N TYR A 122 -3.39 -1.69 -10.13
CA TYR A 122 -4.80 -1.75 -10.48
C TYR A 122 -5.68 -1.08 -9.43
N THR A 123 -5.45 -1.38 -8.15
CA THR A 123 -6.17 -0.76 -7.03
C THR A 123 -6.02 0.76 -7.03
N THR A 124 -4.79 1.25 -7.22
CA THR A 124 -4.46 2.68 -7.22
C THR A 124 -5.03 3.39 -8.45
N TYR A 125 -5.00 2.73 -9.62
CA TYR A 125 -5.58 3.24 -10.86
C TYR A 125 -7.10 3.41 -10.75
N LEU A 126 -7.80 2.39 -10.23
CA LEU A 126 -9.25 2.45 -9.98
C LEU A 126 -9.59 3.53 -8.94
N ALA A 127 -8.83 3.63 -7.85
CA ALA A 127 -8.99 4.69 -6.86
C ALA A 127 -8.91 6.08 -7.51
N ALA A 128 -7.88 6.30 -8.34
CA ALA A 128 -7.69 7.55 -9.07
C ALA A 128 -8.88 7.90 -9.97
N HIS A 129 -9.43 6.91 -10.69
CA HIS A 129 -10.59 7.09 -11.55
C HIS A 129 -11.80 7.60 -10.76
N TYR A 130 -12.18 6.88 -9.70
CA TYR A 130 -13.37 7.24 -8.92
C TYR A 130 -13.19 8.53 -8.14
N PHE A 131 -12.01 8.79 -7.59
CA PHE A 131 -11.71 10.07 -6.92
C PHE A 131 -11.88 11.28 -7.85
N LYS A 132 -11.45 11.18 -9.11
CA LYS A 132 -11.64 12.23 -10.11
C LYS A 132 -13.11 12.46 -10.47
N LEU A 133 -13.93 11.40 -10.52
CA LEU A 133 -15.36 11.53 -10.81
C LEU A 133 -16.11 12.34 -9.74
N GLN A 134 -15.75 12.14 -8.47
CA GLN A 134 -16.42 12.77 -7.33
C GLN A 134 -15.81 14.11 -6.89
N LYS A 135 -14.64 14.49 -7.43
CA LYS A 135 -13.94 15.77 -7.15
C LYS A 135 -13.77 16.09 -5.65
N LEU A 136 -13.40 15.08 -4.85
CA LEU A 136 -13.09 15.32 -3.44
C LEU A 136 -11.79 16.11 -3.29
N GLU A 137 -11.73 16.89 -2.22
CA GLU A 137 -10.53 17.66 -1.86
C GLU A 137 -9.65 16.94 -0.83
N ASP A 138 -10.11 15.79 -0.30
CA ASP A 138 -9.47 15.04 0.77
C ASP A 138 -9.20 13.56 0.41
N ALA A 139 -9.22 13.23 -0.89
CA ALA A 139 -9.02 11.85 -1.34
C ALA A 139 -7.57 11.37 -1.08
N SER A 140 -7.45 10.16 -0.54
CA SER A 140 -6.15 9.59 -0.18
C SER A 140 -6.01 8.14 -0.63
N VAL A 141 -4.84 7.79 -1.13
CA VAL A 141 -4.37 6.40 -1.28
C VAL A 141 -3.15 6.20 -0.39
N VAL A 142 -3.14 5.10 0.36
CA VAL A 142 -1.92 4.61 1.00
C VAL A 142 -1.59 3.25 0.42
N ILE A 143 -0.33 3.06 0.06
CA ILE A 143 0.19 1.81 -0.52
C ILE A 143 1.07 1.12 0.51
N THR A 144 0.91 -0.19 0.67
CA THR A 144 1.83 -1.00 1.48
C THR A 144 2.96 -1.55 0.62
N ALA A 145 4.14 -0.98 0.74
CA ALA A 145 5.38 -1.56 0.21
C ALA A 145 5.99 -2.54 1.23
N SER A 146 7.24 -2.33 1.62
CA SER A 146 8.02 -3.08 2.63
C SER A 146 9.32 -2.32 2.85
N ASP A 147 10.01 -2.53 3.96
CA ASP A 147 11.46 -2.28 4.06
C ASP A 147 12.25 -2.93 2.90
N ALA A 148 11.78 -4.07 2.39
CA ALA A 148 12.26 -4.76 1.19
C ALA A 148 12.12 -3.94 -0.11
N ALA A 149 11.47 -2.77 -0.06
CA ALA A 149 11.44 -1.79 -1.16
C ALA A 149 12.61 -0.79 -1.09
N LEU A 150 13.30 -0.73 0.04
CA LEU A 150 14.42 0.16 0.34
C LEU A 150 15.74 -0.63 0.41
N TYR A 151 15.67 -1.83 0.98
CA TYR A 151 16.78 -2.74 1.19
C TYR A 151 16.46 -4.08 0.55
N PRO A 152 17.42 -4.82 -0.02
CA PRO A 152 17.12 -6.08 -0.68
C PRO A 152 16.83 -7.20 0.32
N THR A 153 15.71 -7.92 0.13
CA THR A 153 15.47 -9.22 0.76
C THR A 153 16.03 -10.31 -0.13
N VAL A 154 17.30 -10.65 0.09
CA VAL A 154 18.09 -11.49 -0.81
C VAL A 154 17.41 -12.83 -1.12
N PHE A 155 16.85 -13.51 -0.12
CA PHE A 155 16.21 -14.81 -0.31
C PHE A 155 14.87 -14.77 -1.07
N ALA A 156 14.31 -13.58 -1.34
CA ALA A 156 13.03 -13.40 -2.04
C ALA A 156 13.15 -12.29 -3.11
N PRO A 157 13.90 -12.51 -4.19
CA PRO A 157 14.24 -11.46 -5.16
C PRO A 157 13.02 -10.93 -5.92
N LEU A 158 12.04 -11.77 -6.26
CA LEU A 158 10.83 -11.31 -6.96
C LEU A 158 9.90 -10.49 -6.05
N TYR A 159 9.85 -10.81 -4.75
CA TYR A 159 9.17 -9.97 -3.76
C TYR A 159 9.85 -8.61 -3.62
N THR A 160 11.18 -8.62 -3.50
CA THR A 160 12.01 -7.40 -3.47
C THR A 160 11.76 -6.53 -4.71
N ALA A 161 11.75 -7.13 -5.90
CA ALA A 161 11.47 -6.43 -7.16
C ALA A 161 10.07 -5.82 -7.18
N ALA A 162 9.03 -6.57 -6.79
CA ALA A 162 7.66 -6.05 -6.70
C ALA A 162 7.58 -4.83 -5.77
N LYS A 163 8.18 -4.93 -4.57
CA LYS A 163 8.11 -3.89 -3.54
C LYS A 163 8.93 -2.65 -3.90
N HIS A 164 10.13 -2.81 -4.47
CA HIS A 164 10.90 -1.67 -5.02
C HIS A 164 10.13 -0.98 -6.16
N GLY A 165 9.45 -1.75 -7.02
CA GLY A 165 8.61 -1.21 -8.09
C GLY A 165 7.54 -0.24 -7.59
N LEU A 166 7.00 -0.44 -6.39
CA LEU A 166 5.99 0.44 -5.79
C LEU A 166 6.52 1.83 -5.44
N ILE A 167 7.80 1.96 -5.07
CA ILE A 167 8.41 3.28 -4.82
C ILE A 167 8.56 4.04 -6.14
N GLY A 168 9.03 3.37 -7.19
CA GLY A 168 9.09 3.96 -8.53
C GLY A 168 7.71 4.38 -9.03
N PHE A 169 6.72 3.50 -8.86
CA PHE A 169 5.32 3.78 -9.21
C PHE A 169 4.77 4.99 -8.44
N LEU A 170 4.95 5.06 -7.11
CA LEU A 170 4.57 6.22 -6.30
C LEU A 170 5.16 7.52 -6.85
N ARG A 171 6.47 7.54 -7.07
CA ARG A 171 7.19 8.73 -7.54
C ARG A 171 6.69 9.19 -8.91
N ALA A 172 6.32 8.26 -9.79
CA ALA A 172 5.79 8.57 -11.11
C ALA A 172 4.35 9.13 -11.07
N ILE A 173 3.47 8.60 -10.22
CA ILE A 173 2.04 9.00 -10.23
C ILE A 173 1.73 10.22 -9.36
N SER A 174 2.48 10.44 -8.29
CA SER A 174 2.14 11.45 -7.27
C SER A 174 2.09 12.88 -7.80
N PRO A 175 3.05 13.36 -8.63
CA PRO A 175 2.99 14.68 -9.25
C PRO A 175 1.70 14.96 -10.02
N VAL A 176 1.20 13.98 -10.76
CA VAL A 176 -0.02 14.14 -11.56
C VAL A 176 -1.26 14.02 -10.67
N MET A 177 -1.27 13.09 -9.73
CA MET A 177 -2.42 12.85 -8.84
C MET A 177 -2.73 14.05 -7.95
N ILE A 178 -1.71 14.75 -7.45
CA ILE A 178 -1.95 15.91 -6.59
C ILE A 178 -2.60 17.08 -7.33
N THR A 179 -2.42 17.21 -8.66
CA THR A 179 -3.15 18.21 -9.46
C THR A 179 -4.67 17.98 -9.46
N HIS A 180 -5.10 16.76 -9.15
CA HIS A 180 -6.50 16.37 -8.94
C HIS A 180 -6.89 16.31 -7.45
N LYS A 181 -6.07 16.88 -6.55
CA LYS A 181 -6.27 16.82 -5.08
C LYS A 181 -6.29 15.40 -4.51
N ILE A 182 -5.60 14.46 -5.16
CA ILE A 182 -5.46 13.08 -4.70
C ILE A 182 -4.07 12.94 -4.06
N ARG A 183 -4.03 12.66 -2.76
CA ARG A 183 -2.77 12.35 -2.06
C ARG A 183 -2.49 10.86 -2.19
N VAL A 184 -1.28 10.51 -2.59
CA VAL A 184 -0.83 9.11 -2.60
C VAL A 184 0.49 9.02 -1.87
N ASN A 185 0.60 8.10 -0.92
CA ASN A 185 1.80 7.86 -0.13
C ASN A 185 2.05 6.35 0.00
N VAL A 186 3.29 5.96 0.27
CA VAL A 186 3.68 4.57 0.54
C VAL A 186 4.15 4.47 1.98
N ILE A 187 3.75 3.40 2.66
CA ILE A 187 4.43 2.93 3.87
C ILE A 187 5.36 1.76 3.51
N CYS A 188 6.52 1.69 4.16
CA CYS A 188 7.49 0.60 4.07
C CYS A 188 7.63 -0.04 5.44
N PRO A 189 6.73 -0.94 5.86
CA PRO A 189 6.85 -1.63 7.13
C PRO A 189 8.08 -2.54 7.14
N GLY A 190 8.81 -2.55 8.27
CA GLY A 190 9.72 -3.63 8.64
C GLY A 190 8.98 -4.92 8.96
N VAL A 191 9.53 -5.72 9.88
CA VAL A 191 8.99 -7.05 10.17
C VAL A 191 7.76 -6.96 11.06
N VAL A 192 6.57 -7.06 10.46
CA VAL A 192 5.29 -7.05 11.18
C VAL A 192 4.79 -8.49 11.36
N PRO A 193 4.53 -8.96 12.60
CA PRO A 193 4.06 -10.32 12.86
C PRO A 193 2.60 -10.48 12.39
N THR A 194 2.42 -10.85 11.12
CA THR A 194 1.12 -11.06 10.48
C THR A 194 1.09 -12.39 9.74
N PRO A 195 -0.08 -12.90 9.31
CA PRO A 195 -0.18 -14.20 8.65
C PRO A 195 0.61 -14.36 7.34
N ILE A 196 1.14 -13.27 6.76
CA ILE A 196 2.02 -13.32 5.57
C ILE A 196 3.37 -13.99 5.89
N LEU A 197 3.82 -13.94 7.14
CA LEU A 197 5.06 -14.56 7.60
C LEU A 197 4.72 -15.86 8.33
N PRO A 198 5.12 -17.02 7.79
CA PRO A 198 5.01 -18.28 8.52
C PRO A 198 5.77 -18.21 9.86
N PRO A 199 5.31 -18.89 10.93
CA PRO A 199 5.96 -18.85 12.23
C PRO A 199 7.46 -19.17 12.19
N GLU A 200 7.86 -20.12 11.33
CA GLU A 200 9.27 -20.49 11.15
C GLU A 200 10.11 -19.38 10.55
N LEU A 201 9.56 -18.64 9.58
CA LEU A 201 10.25 -17.52 8.95
C LEU A 201 10.37 -16.33 9.91
N LEU A 202 9.35 -16.09 10.74
CA LEU A 202 9.34 -15.01 11.73
C LEU A 202 10.45 -15.17 12.79
N LYS A 203 10.95 -16.39 13.03
CA LYS A 203 12.06 -16.65 13.97
C LYS A 203 13.40 -16.04 13.52
N ILE A 204 13.54 -15.68 12.24
CA ILE A 204 14.74 -14.98 11.74
C ILE A 204 14.92 -13.63 12.43
N TRP A 205 13.82 -13.00 12.84
CA TRP A 205 13.83 -11.69 13.48
C TRP A 205 13.43 -11.81 14.96
N PRO A 206 14.35 -11.46 15.89
CA PRO A 206 14.05 -11.32 17.31
C PRO A 206 12.86 -10.40 17.56
N GLU A 207 12.15 -10.60 18.66
CA GLU A 207 10.90 -9.87 18.94
C GLU A 207 11.10 -8.36 19.09
N GLU A 208 12.23 -7.96 19.67
CA GLU A 208 12.61 -6.58 19.94
C GLU A 208 12.83 -5.71 18.68
N ILE A 209 13.04 -6.34 17.51
CA ILE A 209 13.20 -5.64 16.23
C ILE A 209 11.95 -5.74 15.34
N ARG A 210 10.87 -6.36 15.82
CA ARG A 210 9.61 -6.45 15.08
C ARG A 210 8.85 -5.14 15.17
N THR A 211 8.28 -4.73 14.06
CA THR A 211 7.38 -3.58 13.97
C THR A 211 6.00 -3.97 14.45
N PRO A 212 5.47 -3.38 15.54
CA PRO A 212 4.10 -3.63 15.97
C PRO A 212 3.09 -3.21 14.91
N VAL A 213 1.98 -3.94 14.81
CA VAL A 213 0.87 -3.59 13.90
C VAL A 213 0.33 -2.18 14.21
N SER A 214 0.36 -1.75 15.47
CA SER A 214 -0.05 -0.40 15.87
C SER A 214 0.80 0.70 15.21
N THR A 215 2.08 0.47 14.93
CA THR A 215 2.92 1.44 14.20
C THR A 215 2.39 1.66 12.78
N VAL A 216 1.97 0.58 12.11
CA VAL A 216 1.33 0.64 10.79
C VAL A 216 0.01 1.38 10.86
N VAL A 217 -0.85 1.04 11.82
CA VAL A 217 -2.15 1.71 12.02
C VAL A 217 -1.95 3.21 12.23
N ASN A 218 -1.05 3.59 13.13
CA ASN A 218 -0.76 5.00 13.43
C ASN A 218 -0.27 5.77 12.18
N ALA A 219 0.65 5.17 11.41
CA ALA A 219 1.17 5.79 10.19
C ALA A 219 0.07 5.96 9.12
N VAL A 220 -0.71 4.91 8.84
CA VAL A 220 -1.80 4.96 7.85
C VAL A 220 -2.85 5.98 8.25
N LEU A 221 -3.27 5.97 9.53
CA LEU A 221 -4.27 6.89 10.04
C LEU A 221 -3.79 8.36 10.02
N ALA A 222 -2.50 8.61 10.28
CA ALA A 222 -1.90 9.94 10.14
C ALA A 222 -1.87 10.41 8.68
N LEU A 223 -1.52 9.51 7.75
CA LEU A 223 -1.57 9.80 6.32
C LEU A 223 -3.00 10.06 5.82
N VAL A 224 -4.00 9.33 6.34
CA VAL A 224 -5.42 9.57 6.05
C VAL A 224 -5.85 10.95 6.57
N ASP A 225 -5.42 11.34 7.77
CA ASP A 225 -5.76 12.64 8.35
C ASP A 225 -5.20 13.82 7.54
N GLY A 226 -4.10 13.63 6.80
CA GLY A 226 -3.56 14.65 5.92
C GLY A 226 -3.02 15.87 6.66
N ARG A 227 -2.51 15.68 7.88
CA ARG A 227 -1.96 16.76 8.73
C ARG A 227 -0.43 16.75 8.68
N ASP A 228 0.17 17.81 9.22
CA ASP A 228 1.62 17.87 9.42
C ASP A 228 2.11 16.63 10.17
N MET A 229 3.22 16.08 9.70
CA MET A 229 3.85 14.90 10.27
C MET A 229 5.32 15.21 10.56
N THR A 230 5.84 14.65 11.64
CA THR A 230 7.26 14.70 11.99
C THR A 230 7.74 13.28 12.23
N ASP A 231 8.86 12.93 11.61
CA ASP A 231 9.45 11.61 11.77
C ASP A 231 10.37 11.51 12.99
N ALA A 232 10.95 10.32 13.22
CA ALA A 232 11.78 10.05 14.40
C ALA A 232 13.12 10.81 14.43
N VAL A 233 13.53 11.47 13.33
CA VAL A 233 14.76 12.29 13.26
C VAL A 233 14.46 13.78 13.13
N GLY A 234 13.20 14.18 13.26
CA GLY A 234 12.79 15.59 13.22
C GLY A 234 12.49 16.13 11.83
N THR A 235 12.46 15.29 10.80
CA THR A 235 12.03 15.68 9.45
C THR A 235 10.55 16.04 9.49
N LYS A 236 10.20 17.27 9.09
CA LYS A 236 8.82 17.75 9.06
C LYS A 236 8.29 17.72 7.63
N VAL A 237 7.11 17.15 7.44
CA VAL A 237 6.33 17.22 6.21
C VAL A 237 5.02 17.91 6.53
N SER A 238 4.79 19.06 5.92
CA SER A 238 3.55 19.82 6.08
C SER A 238 2.39 19.15 5.34
N ALA A 239 1.17 19.43 5.78
CA ALA A 239 -0.06 18.89 5.20
C ALA A 239 -0.15 19.08 3.67
N ASP A 240 0.27 20.24 3.16
CA ASP A 240 0.27 20.57 1.72
C ASP A 240 1.33 19.80 0.92
N LYS A 241 2.30 19.17 1.61
CA LYS A 241 3.35 18.33 1.03
C LYS A 241 3.19 16.84 1.35
N LEU A 242 2.12 16.45 2.03
CA LEU A 242 1.87 15.06 2.42
C LEU A 242 1.29 14.19 1.28
N TYR A 243 2.01 14.18 0.17
CA TYR A 243 1.83 13.35 -1.02
C TYR A 243 3.20 12.93 -1.56
N GLY A 244 3.29 11.82 -2.27
CA GLY A 244 4.55 11.28 -2.77
C GLY A 244 5.52 10.80 -1.69
N GLN A 245 5.08 10.72 -0.43
CA GLN A 245 5.94 10.34 0.69
C GLN A 245 6.16 8.83 0.73
N THR A 246 7.42 8.45 0.93
CA THR A 246 7.80 7.09 1.32
C THR A 246 8.09 7.09 2.81
N VAL A 247 7.32 6.33 3.59
CA VAL A 247 7.38 6.33 5.06
C VAL A 247 7.84 4.97 5.55
N GLU A 248 9.10 4.84 5.93
CA GLU A 248 9.65 3.62 6.52
C GLU A 248 9.18 3.47 7.97
N LEU A 249 8.73 2.27 8.35
CA LEU A 249 8.26 1.96 9.70
C LEU A 249 9.14 0.88 10.33
N SER A 250 9.85 1.24 11.40
CA SER A 250 10.76 0.33 12.10
C SER A 250 10.46 0.36 13.59
N VAL A 251 10.08 -0.78 14.15
CA VAL A 251 9.64 -0.91 15.55
C VAL A 251 8.51 0.09 15.82
N ASP A 252 8.70 1.04 16.72
CA ASP A 252 7.73 2.06 17.13
C ASP A 252 7.90 3.40 16.41
N LYS A 253 8.78 3.46 15.40
CA LYS A 253 9.20 4.71 14.73
C LYS A 253 8.81 4.73 13.26
N MET A 254 8.69 5.95 12.74
CA MET A 254 8.54 6.24 11.32
C MET A 254 9.66 7.15 10.83
N TYR A 255 10.01 7.03 9.55
CA TYR A 255 11.06 7.81 8.89
C TYR A 255 10.63 8.19 7.47
N PHE A 256 10.79 9.46 7.09
CA PHE A 256 10.61 9.85 5.68
C PHE A 256 11.83 9.44 4.87
N ARG A 257 11.59 8.92 3.66
CA ARG A 257 12.63 8.50 2.71
C ARG A 257 12.49 9.25 1.40
N SER A 258 13.47 10.10 1.14
CA SER A 258 13.60 10.85 -0.11
C SER A 258 14.04 9.95 -1.26
N GLN A 259 13.88 10.43 -2.49
CA GLN A 259 14.53 9.79 -3.63
C GLN A 259 16.06 9.87 -3.53
N PRO A 260 16.80 8.93 -4.15
CA PRO A 260 18.24 9.06 -4.32
C PRO A 260 18.61 10.37 -5.03
N ASP A 261 19.76 10.92 -4.69
CA ASP A 261 20.29 12.11 -5.35
C ASP A 261 20.61 11.82 -6.83
N TYR A 262 20.42 12.83 -7.67
CA TYR A 262 20.89 12.79 -9.05
C TYR A 262 22.42 12.79 -9.07
N CYS A 263 23.02 12.00 -9.98
CA CYS A 263 24.48 11.91 -10.08
C CYS A 263 25.14 13.23 -10.52
N ASP A 264 24.43 14.06 -11.29
CA ASP A 264 24.85 15.40 -11.69
C ASP A 264 23.63 16.26 -12.11
N GLU A 265 23.89 17.54 -12.41
CA GLU A 265 22.86 18.48 -12.88
C GLU A 265 22.32 18.11 -14.27
N ALA A 266 23.06 17.40 -15.12
CA ALA A 266 22.57 16.98 -16.42
C ALA A 266 21.48 15.91 -16.28
N CYS A 267 21.69 14.93 -15.40
CA CYS A 267 20.72 13.90 -15.03
C CYS A 267 19.46 14.52 -14.42
N LYS A 268 19.62 15.47 -13.50
CA LYS A 268 18.50 16.21 -12.91
C LYS A 268 17.67 16.95 -13.97
N ARG A 269 18.33 17.63 -14.91
CA ARG A 269 17.66 18.33 -16.02
C ARG A 269 16.96 17.35 -16.98
N ALA A 270 17.57 16.20 -17.26
CA ALA A 270 16.96 15.16 -18.09
C ALA A 270 15.67 14.63 -17.44
N ALA A 271 15.70 14.33 -16.15
CA ALA A 271 14.51 13.90 -15.40
C ALA A 271 13.42 14.99 -15.38
N ALA A 272 13.80 16.25 -15.15
CA ALA A 272 12.86 17.36 -15.20
C ALA A 272 12.21 17.55 -16.58
N ALA A 273 12.97 17.35 -17.67
CA ALA A 273 12.46 17.46 -19.03
C ALA A 273 11.38 16.40 -19.33
N VAL A 274 11.56 15.16 -18.89
CA VAL A 274 10.56 14.10 -19.03
C VAL A 274 9.27 14.46 -18.29
N ASN A 275 9.38 15.04 -17.09
CA ASN A 275 8.21 15.43 -16.29
C ASN A 275 7.44 16.62 -16.89
N SER A 276 8.12 17.52 -17.61
CA SER A 276 7.46 18.66 -18.25
C SER A 276 6.42 18.27 -19.32
N PHE A 277 6.53 17.07 -19.90
CA PHE A 277 5.55 16.54 -20.85
C PHE A 277 4.16 16.31 -20.24
N THR A 278 4.08 16.07 -18.93
CA THR A 278 2.80 15.78 -18.25
C THR A 278 2.17 17.02 -17.60
N GLY A 279 2.84 18.18 -17.68
CA GLY A 279 2.42 19.41 -17.00
C GLY A 279 2.53 19.37 -15.47
N ALA A 280 3.14 18.32 -14.90
CA ALA A 280 3.34 18.18 -13.47
C ALA A 280 4.75 18.66 -13.05
N THR A 281 4.84 19.29 -11.88
CA THR A 281 6.13 19.63 -11.24
C THR A 281 6.76 18.40 -10.60
N SER A 282 8.08 18.23 -10.72
CA SER A 282 8.81 17.14 -10.05
C SER A 282 8.63 17.20 -8.53
N LEU A 283 8.60 16.03 -7.87
CA LEU A 283 8.67 15.91 -6.41
C LEU A 283 9.92 16.57 -5.84
#